data_AF-F8GFL3-F1
#
_entry.id   AF-F8GFL3-F1
#
_cell.length_a   1.000
_cell.length_b   1.000
_cell.length_c   1.000
_cell.angle_alpha   90.00
_cell.angle_beta   90.00
_cell.angle_gamma   90.00
#
_symmetry.space_group_name_H-M   'P 1'
#
loop_
_entity.id
_entity.type
_entity.pdbx_description
1 polymer ?
#
loop_
_entity_poly.entity_id
_entity_poly.type
_entity_poly.pdbx_seq_one_letter_code
_entity_poly.pdbx_strand_id
1 'polypeptide(L)'
;MSRKPIPSFDLNTFSGPFRAESDRACAVLGAALLDARLESLYDRRLRDCKQELLSGNGSLSTFSARIRIARALAWISEDVRYDLDKVREIRNEFAHNFDHELSFLTQSIADKCRTLRVAQVLIDANEHAASTPHCNLSATMIRTIGSMFEPPRQRFEVTVEMLAQHLDELPGDSFEYDGPNLREELWALGSRVDIKISATGTVGAVPPKAEGR
;
A
#
# COMPACT_ATOMS: atom_id res chain seq x y z
N MET A 1 8.50 -8.42 -19.54
CA MET A 1 9.49 -7.33 -19.51
C MET A 1 9.55 -6.82 -18.08
N SER A 2 10.74 -6.76 -17.45
CA SER A 2 10.85 -6.22 -16.10
C SER A 2 10.50 -4.73 -16.12
N ARG A 3 9.49 -4.33 -15.35
CA ARG A 3 9.07 -2.92 -15.26
C ARG A 3 10.24 -2.15 -14.64
N LYS A 4 10.64 -1.03 -15.25
CA LYS A 4 11.71 -0.19 -14.68
C LYS A 4 11.28 0.28 -13.29
N PRO A 5 12.20 0.31 -12.30
CA PRO A 5 11.88 0.80 -10.97
C PRO A 5 11.38 2.24 -11.06
N ILE A 6 10.31 2.51 -10.32
CA ILE A 6 9.68 3.82 -10.27
C ILE A 6 10.64 4.75 -9.50
N PRO A 7 11.08 5.88 -10.09
CA PRO A 7 12.01 6.79 -9.42
C PRO A 7 11.36 7.42 -8.18
N SER A 8 12.17 7.84 -7.20
CA SER A 8 11.68 8.58 -6.03
C SER A 8 10.93 9.84 -6.46
N PHE A 9 9.85 10.14 -5.78
CA PHE A 9 9.04 11.33 -6.00
C PHE A 9 9.81 12.59 -5.58
N ASP A 10 9.87 13.56 -6.49
CA ASP A 10 10.40 14.89 -6.21
C ASP A 10 9.26 15.91 -6.29
N LEU A 11 8.81 16.33 -5.11
CA LEU A 11 7.73 17.29 -4.95
C LEU A 11 8.02 18.63 -5.62
N ASN A 12 9.28 19.10 -5.60
CA ASN A 12 9.64 20.41 -6.13
C ASN A 12 9.53 20.44 -7.64
N THR A 13 9.99 19.37 -8.30
CA THR A 13 9.91 19.24 -9.75
C THR A 13 8.49 18.93 -10.23
N PHE A 14 7.69 18.21 -9.42
CA PHE A 14 6.34 17.80 -9.81
C PHE A 14 5.27 18.88 -9.62
N SER A 15 5.30 19.60 -8.50
CA SER A 15 4.18 20.48 -8.07
C SER A 15 3.84 21.60 -9.06
N GLY A 16 4.84 22.28 -9.62
CA GLY A 16 4.64 23.38 -10.56
C GLY A 16 3.84 22.98 -11.80
N PRO A 17 4.34 22.03 -12.63
CA PRO A 17 3.61 21.52 -13.78
C PRO A 17 2.25 20.92 -13.41
N PHE A 18 2.19 20.16 -12.32
CA PHE A 18 0.95 19.52 -11.85
C PHE A 18 -0.17 20.53 -11.56
N ARG A 19 0.15 21.64 -10.90
CA ARG A 19 -0.83 22.70 -10.58
C ARG A 19 -1.21 23.55 -11.79
N ALA A 20 -0.44 23.50 -12.88
CA ALA A 20 -0.77 24.18 -14.13
C ALA A 20 -1.74 23.38 -15.03
N GLU A 21 -2.01 22.12 -14.70
CA GLU A 21 -2.89 21.26 -15.48
C GLU A 21 -4.36 21.72 -15.45
N SER A 22 -5.14 21.25 -16.43
CA SER A 22 -6.61 21.33 -16.36
C SER A 22 -7.14 20.52 -15.18
N ASP A 23 -8.34 20.83 -14.67
CA ASP A 23 -8.95 20.09 -13.55
C ASP A 23 -9.00 18.57 -13.82
N ARG A 24 -9.40 18.19 -15.04
CA ARG A 24 -9.43 16.80 -15.49
C ARG A 24 -8.04 16.17 -15.52
N ALA A 25 -7.06 16.85 -16.12
CA ALA A 25 -5.70 16.35 -16.20
C ALA A 25 -5.07 16.23 -14.81
N CYS A 26 -5.27 17.22 -13.93
CA CYS A 26 -4.86 17.20 -12.53
C CYS A 26 -5.43 15.98 -11.79
N ALA A 27 -6.75 15.73 -11.89
CA ALA A 27 -7.38 14.59 -11.24
C ALA A 27 -6.85 13.24 -11.72
N VAL A 28 -6.69 13.08 -13.05
CA VAL A 28 -6.19 11.85 -13.67
C VAL A 28 -4.72 11.63 -13.34
N LEU A 29 -3.88 12.66 -13.48
CA LEU A 29 -2.45 12.59 -13.22
C LEU A 29 -2.16 12.34 -11.74
N GLY A 30 -2.87 13.02 -10.84
CA GLY A 30 -2.70 12.85 -9.40
C GLY A 30 -3.05 11.43 -8.93
N ALA A 31 -4.15 10.86 -9.42
CA ALA A 31 -4.50 9.48 -9.12
C ALA A 31 -3.51 8.47 -9.73
N ALA A 32 -3.03 8.72 -10.95
CA ALA A 32 -2.03 7.86 -11.59
C ALA A 32 -0.70 7.88 -10.83
N LEU A 33 -0.28 9.05 -10.31
CA LEU A 33 0.88 9.18 -9.46
C LEU A 33 0.71 8.35 -8.18
N LEU A 34 -0.38 8.51 -7.44
CA LEU A 34 -0.61 7.75 -6.20
C LEU A 34 -0.69 6.25 -6.43
N ASP A 35 -1.31 5.81 -7.53
CA ASP A 35 -1.35 4.40 -7.90
C ASP A 35 0.06 3.86 -8.19
N ALA A 36 0.90 4.62 -8.89
CA ALA A 36 2.28 4.26 -9.14
C ALA A 36 3.12 4.22 -7.84
N ARG A 37 2.90 5.17 -6.92
CA ARG A 37 3.58 5.16 -5.60
C ARG A 37 3.18 3.96 -4.77
N LEU A 38 1.89 3.63 -4.77
CA LEU A 38 1.39 2.45 -4.07
C LEU A 38 1.94 1.17 -4.69
N GLU A 39 1.98 1.07 -6.03
CA GLU A 39 2.65 -0.04 -6.72
C GLU A 39 4.14 -0.16 -6.33
N SER A 40 4.85 0.97 -6.22
CA SER A 40 6.25 0.98 -5.73
C SER A 40 6.38 0.49 -4.29
N LEU A 41 5.43 0.82 -3.41
CA LEU A 41 5.40 0.27 -2.04
C LEU A 41 5.29 -1.26 -2.07
N TYR A 42 4.40 -1.82 -2.91
CA TYR A 42 4.31 -3.28 -3.09
C TYR A 42 5.60 -3.87 -3.65
N ASP A 43 6.21 -3.21 -4.63
CA ASP A 43 7.47 -3.69 -5.20
C ASP A 43 8.59 -3.75 -4.15
N ARG A 44 8.62 -2.80 -3.20
CA ARG A 44 9.57 -2.81 -2.08
C ARG A 44 9.24 -3.87 -1.03
N ARG A 45 7.96 -4.07 -0.69
CA ARG A 45 7.51 -4.94 0.42
C ARG A 45 7.36 -6.40 0.05
N LEU A 46 6.94 -6.70 -1.17
CA LEU A 46 6.81 -8.08 -1.64
C LEU A 46 8.20 -8.66 -1.92
N ARG A 47 8.37 -9.94 -1.59
CA ARG A 47 9.60 -10.69 -1.88
C ARG A 47 9.54 -11.30 -3.28
N ASP A 48 8.54 -12.15 -3.49
CA ASP A 48 8.37 -12.97 -4.68
C ASP A 48 7.03 -12.70 -5.37
N CYS A 49 6.84 -13.29 -6.56
CA CYS A 49 5.60 -13.20 -7.36
C CYS A 49 5.15 -11.76 -7.70
N LYS A 50 6.03 -10.75 -7.58
CA LYS A 50 5.68 -9.33 -7.78
C LYS A 50 5.00 -9.08 -9.12
N GLN A 51 5.60 -9.59 -10.20
CA GLN A 51 5.05 -9.41 -11.55
C GLN A 51 3.69 -10.11 -11.72
N GLU A 52 3.54 -11.31 -11.20
CA GLU A 52 2.28 -12.07 -11.28
C GLU A 52 1.15 -11.40 -10.52
N LEU A 53 1.46 -10.82 -9.35
CA LEU A 53 0.48 -10.15 -8.50
C LEU A 53 0.10 -8.76 -9.05
N LEU A 54 1.07 -7.99 -9.54
CA LEU A 54 0.87 -6.58 -9.93
C LEU A 54 0.44 -6.38 -11.39
N SER A 55 0.53 -7.40 -12.25
CA SER A 55 0.26 -7.26 -13.69
C SER A 55 -0.94 -8.07 -14.17
N GLY A 56 -1.49 -7.69 -15.33
CA GLY A 56 -2.58 -8.42 -15.99
C GLY A 56 -3.80 -8.62 -15.08
N ASN A 57 -4.18 -9.89 -14.89
CA ASN A 57 -5.28 -10.30 -14.02
C ASN A 57 -4.83 -10.67 -12.59
N GLY A 58 -3.63 -10.21 -12.18
CA GLY A 58 -3.10 -10.40 -10.85
C GLY A 58 -3.99 -9.76 -9.77
N SER A 59 -3.91 -10.30 -8.55
CA SER A 59 -4.74 -9.87 -7.42
C SER A 59 -4.46 -8.44 -6.94
N LEU A 60 -3.33 -7.86 -7.34
CA LEU A 60 -2.90 -6.49 -7.04
C LEU A 60 -2.76 -5.62 -8.30
N SER A 61 -3.43 -6.01 -9.40
CA SER A 61 -3.34 -5.29 -10.68
C SER A 61 -4.13 -3.97 -10.72
N THR A 62 -5.07 -3.77 -9.80
CA THR A 62 -5.92 -2.58 -9.75
C THR A 62 -5.58 -1.69 -8.57
N PHE A 63 -5.73 -0.38 -8.76
CA PHE A 63 -5.51 0.61 -7.71
C PHE A 63 -6.34 0.33 -6.45
N SER A 64 -7.62 -0.02 -6.61
CA SER A 64 -8.51 -0.34 -5.48
C SER A 64 -8.08 -1.61 -4.72
N ALA A 65 -7.62 -2.65 -5.42
CA ALA A 65 -7.10 -3.85 -4.78
C ALA A 65 -5.84 -3.53 -3.97
N ARG A 66 -4.92 -2.75 -4.55
CA ARG A 66 -3.71 -2.29 -3.86
C ARG A 66 -4.02 -1.48 -2.59
N ILE A 67 -4.99 -0.56 -2.64
CA ILE A 67 -5.41 0.22 -1.46
C ILE A 67 -5.91 -0.72 -0.35
N ARG A 68 -6.83 -1.63 -0.70
CA ARG A 68 -7.48 -2.54 0.26
C ARG A 68 -6.47 -3.47 0.92
N ILE A 69 -5.58 -4.09 0.15
CA ILE A 69 -4.62 -5.05 0.68
C ILE A 69 -3.53 -4.33 1.51
N ALA A 70 -3.08 -3.14 1.12
CA ALA A 70 -2.06 -2.40 1.86
C ALA A 70 -2.60 -2.02 3.25
N ARG A 71 -3.89 -1.67 3.33
CA ARG A 71 -4.57 -1.44 4.61
C ARG A 71 -4.74 -2.72 5.42
N ALA A 72 -5.14 -3.83 4.79
CA ALA A 72 -5.30 -5.12 5.46
C ALA A 72 -3.98 -5.66 6.04
N LEU A 73 -2.85 -5.36 5.39
CA LEU A 73 -1.50 -5.69 5.86
C LEU A 73 -0.91 -4.65 6.84
N ALA A 74 -1.70 -3.65 7.23
CA ALA A 74 -1.30 -2.56 8.14
C ALA A 74 -0.08 -1.75 7.65
N TRP A 75 0.14 -1.65 6.34
CA TRP A 75 1.23 -0.84 5.76
C TRP A 75 0.88 0.64 5.68
N ILE A 76 -0.42 0.97 5.64
CA ILE A 76 -0.95 2.32 5.59
C ILE A 76 -2.00 2.54 6.69
N SER A 77 -2.10 3.78 7.17
CA SER A 77 -3.12 4.18 8.15
C SER A 77 -4.52 4.22 7.51
N GLU A 78 -5.54 4.32 8.35
CA GLU A 78 -6.92 4.47 7.84
C GLU A 78 -7.10 5.79 7.09
N ASP A 79 -6.44 6.87 7.51
CA ASP A 79 -6.54 8.17 6.84
C ASP A 79 -5.92 8.12 5.44
N VAL A 80 -4.76 7.49 5.29
CA VAL A 80 -4.12 7.27 3.99
C VAL A 80 -5.02 6.43 3.09
N ARG A 81 -5.57 5.33 3.60
CA ARG A 81 -6.49 4.46 2.83
C ARG A 81 -7.76 5.21 2.42
N TYR A 82 -8.33 6.00 3.32
CA TYR A 82 -9.53 6.79 3.06
C TYR A 82 -9.30 7.81 1.94
N ASP A 83 -8.22 8.59 2.04
CA ASP A 83 -7.94 9.63 1.04
C ASP A 83 -7.53 9.04 -0.32
N LEU A 84 -6.80 7.91 -0.35
CA LEU A 84 -6.53 7.18 -1.60
C LEU A 84 -7.81 6.73 -2.30
N ASP A 85 -8.79 6.21 -1.55
CA ASP A 85 -10.10 5.87 -2.09
C ASP A 85 -10.86 7.11 -2.60
N LYS A 86 -10.80 8.22 -1.88
CA LYS A 86 -11.44 9.47 -2.30
C LYS A 86 -10.81 10.04 -3.57
N VAL A 87 -9.49 10.03 -3.68
CA VAL A 87 -8.78 10.42 -4.91
C VAL A 87 -9.18 9.51 -6.08
N ARG A 88 -9.29 8.20 -5.84
CA ARG A 88 -9.77 7.25 -6.86
C ARG A 88 -11.21 7.56 -7.30
N GLU A 89 -12.11 7.86 -6.37
CA GLU A 89 -13.49 8.25 -6.66
C GLU A 89 -13.57 9.56 -7.47
N ILE A 90 -12.82 10.58 -7.07
CA ILE A 90 -12.73 11.87 -7.77
C ILE A 90 -12.21 11.67 -9.19
N ARG A 91 -11.12 10.89 -9.37
CA ARG A 91 -10.62 10.58 -10.71
C ARG A 91 -11.66 9.86 -11.54
N ASN A 92 -12.41 8.93 -10.98
CA ASN A 92 -13.43 8.18 -11.71
C ASN A 92 -14.55 9.09 -12.24
N GLU A 93 -14.95 10.11 -11.48
CA GLU A 93 -15.89 11.15 -11.95
C GLU A 93 -15.31 11.86 -13.19
N PHE A 94 -14.06 12.32 -13.12
CA PHE A 94 -13.39 12.96 -14.26
C PHE A 94 -13.13 12.04 -15.45
N ALA A 95 -12.89 10.75 -15.23
CA ALA A 95 -12.55 9.80 -16.28
C ALA A 95 -13.78 9.24 -17.01
N HIS A 96 -14.93 9.14 -16.35
CA HIS A 96 -16.11 8.47 -16.89
C HIS A 96 -17.30 9.40 -17.18
N ASN A 97 -17.25 10.67 -16.76
CA ASN A 97 -18.24 11.66 -17.13
C ASN A 97 -17.81 12.44 -18.38
N PHE A 98 -18.60 12.44 -19.45
CA PHE A 98 -18.24 13.10 -20.72
C PHE A 98 -18.50 14.62 -20.74
N ASP A 99 -18.98 15.20 -19.65
CA ASP A 99 -19.12 16.64 -19.52
C ASP A 99 -17.76 17.34 -19.61
N HIS A 100 -17.67 18.33 -20.50
CA HIS A 100 -16.47 19.13 -20.73
C HIS A 100 -16.35 20.29 -19.72
N GLU A 101 -17.44 20.66 -19.05
CA GLU A 101 -17.48 21.72 -18.03
C GLU A 101 -17.22 21.19 -16.61
N LEU A 102 -17.05 19.87 -16.47
CA LEU A 102 -16.75 19.23 -15.19
C LEU A 102 -15.46 19.80 -14.58
N SER A 103 -15.56 20.24 -13.34
CA SER A 103 -14.48 20.92 -12.62
C SER A 103 -14.46 20.52 -11.15
N PHE A 104 -13.42 20.92 -10.43
CA PHE A 104 -13.37 20.77 -8.98
C PHE A 104 -14.45 21.60 -8.24
N LEU A 105 -15.07 22.57 -8.94
CA LEU A 105 -16.18 23.35 -8.41
C LEU A 105 -17.54 22.67 -8.59
N THR A 106 -17.63 21.62 -9.43
CA THR A 106 -18.84 20.80 -9.52
C THR A 106 -19.16 20.22 -8.15
N GLN A 107 -20.39 20.45 -7.67
CA GLN A 107 -20.79 20.16 -6.29
C GLN A 107 -20.41 18.76 -5.81
N SER A 108 -20.66 17.72 -6.62
CA SER A 108 -20.35 16.32 -6.28
C SER A 108 -18.86 16.03 -6.12
N ILE A 109 -17.99 16.79 -6.79
CA ILE A 109 -16.52 16.69 -6.70
C ILE A 109 -16.03 17.55 -5.54
N ALA A 110 -16.54 18.78 -5.44
CA ALA A 110 -16.22 19.70 -4.36
C ALA A 110 -16.49 19.08 -2.98
N ASP A 111 -17.62 18.39 -2.83
CA ASP A 111 -17.97 17.69 -1.60
C ASP A 111 -17.00 16.56 -1.27
N LYS A 112 -16.55 15.78 -2.27
CA LYS A 112 -15.51 14.77 -2.06
C LYS A 112 -14.20 15.40 -1.60
N CYS A 113 -13.77 16.49 -2.24
CA CYS A 113 -12.55 17.22 -1.86
C CYS A 113 -12.61 17.76 -0.42
N ARG A 114 -13.77 18.23 0.03
CA ARG A 114 -13.95 18.70 1.42
C ARG A 114 -13.79 17.59 2.45
N THR A 115 -14.00 16.33 2.07
CA THR A 115 -13.82 15.19 2.98
C THR A 115 -12.38 14.68 3.06
N LEU A 116 -11.45 15.20 2.25
CA LEU A 116 -10.05 14.77 2.27
C LEU A 116 -9.40 15.11 3.61
N ARG A 117 -8.94 14.08 4.32
CA ARG A 117 -8.48 14.17 5.71
C ARG A 117 -7.11 14.83 5.80
N VAL A 118 -6.19 14.51 4.89
CA VAL A 118 -4.85 15.12 4.83
C VAL A 118 -4.95 16.64 4.67
N ALA A 119 -5.76 17.11 3.73
CA ALA A 119 -6.01 18.54 3.55
C ALA A 119 -6.63 19.17 4.79
N GLN A 120 -7.60 18.50 5.42
CA GLN A 120 -8.24 19.01 6.64
C GLN A 120 -7.24 19.15 7.80
N VAL A 121 -6.37 18.16 8.01
CA VAL A 121 -5.32 18.21 9.05
C VAL A 121 -4.38 19.39 8.83
N LEU A 122 -4.02 19.71 7.59
CA LEU A 122 -3.16 20.88 7.30
C LEU A 122 -3.85 22.20 7.63
N ILE A 123 -5.15 22.31 7.35
CA ILE A 123 -5.95 23.49 7.68
C ILE A 123 -6.06 23.64 9.20
N ASP A 124 -6.39 22.56 9.90
CA ASP A 124 -6.53 22.55 11.36
C ASP A 124 -5.19 22.88 12.05
N ALA A 125 -4.08 22.32 11.55
CA ALA A 125 -2.74 22.62 12.04
C ALA A 125 -2.35 24.08 11.79
N ASN A 126 -2.74 24.66 10.65
CA ASN A 126 -2.52 26.07 10.36
C ASN A 126 -3.31 26.98 11.32
N GLU A 127 -4.58 26.67 11.59
CA GLU A 127 -5.39 27.44 12.55
C GLU A 127 -4.81 27.33 13.97
N HIS A 128 -4.38 26.14 14.37
CA HIS A 128 -3.69 25.95 15.66
C HIS A 128 -2.41 26.79 15.75
N ALA A 129 -1.59 26.81 14.70
CA ALA A 129 -0.39 27.65 14.64
C ALA A 129 -0.76 29.14 14.70
N ALA A 130 -1.84 29.57 14.06
CA ALA A 130 -2.30 30.96 14.13
C ALA A 130 -2.78 31.37 15.53
N SER A 131 -3.23 30.41 16.34
CA SER A 131 -3.65 30.63 17.73
C SER A 131 -2.49 30.63 18.74
N THR A 132 -1.31 30.15 18.34
CA THR A 132 -0.14 29.97 19.22
C THR A 132 0.90 31.08 18.99
N PRO A 133 1.55 31.63 20.04
CA PRO A 133 2.60 32.63 19.86
C PRO A 133 3.80 32.04 19.10
N HIS A 134 4.02 32.48 17.86
CA HIS A 134 5.22 32.18 17.09
C HIS A 134 5.99 33.46 16.76
N CYS A 135 7.32 33.41 16.83
CA CYS A 135 8.18 34.60 16.87
C CYS A 135 8.44 35.29 15.53
N ASN A 136 7.93 34.84 14.38
CA ASN A 136 8.30 35.41 13.07
C ASN A 136 7.15 35.70 12.10
N LEU A 137 5.92 35.28 12.37
CA LEU A 137 4.76 35.49 11.48
C LEU A 137 3.55 35.96 12.27
N SER A 138 2.76 36.89 11.70
CA SER A 138 1.50 37.32 12.31
C SER A 138 0.43 36.23 12.15
N ALA A 139 -0.50 36.15 13.10
CA ALA A 139 -1.64 35.23 13.02
C ALA A 139 -2.45 35.41 11.72
N THR A 140 -2.55 36.65 11.22
CA THR A 140 -3.18 36.94 9.92
C THR A 140 -2.44 36.26 8.77
N MET A 141 -1.10 36.36 8.73
CA MET A 141 -0.28 35.72 7.70
C MET A 141 -0.42 34.20 7.75
N ILE A 142 -0.43 33.61 8.95
CA ILE A 142 -0.60 32.17 9.13
C ILE A 142 -1.95 31.73 8.58
N ARG A 143 -3.06 32.40 8.96
CA ARG A 143 -4.39 32.11 8.41
C ARG A 143 -4.48 32.32 6.90
N THR A 144 -3.80 33.32 6.35
CA THR A 144 -3.72 33.50 4.89
C THR A 144 -3.10 32.27 4.22
N ILE A 145 -2.05 31.67 4.81
CA ILE A 145 -1.47 30.41 4.32
C ILE A 145 -2.49 29.27 4.40
N GLY A 146 -3.22 29.12 5.51
CA GLY A 146 -4.26 28.09 5.65
C GLY A 146 -5.36 28.22 4.60
N SER A 147 -5.80 29.45 4.32
CA SER A 147 -6.86 29.73 3.34
C SER A 147 -6.51 29.32 1.91
N MET A 148 -5.22 29.15 1.58
CA MET A 148 -4.78 28.65 0.27
C MET A 148 -5.24 27.20 0.03
N PHE A 149 -5.49 26.43 1.08
CA PHE A 149 -5.93 25.04 1.00
C PHE A 149 -7.45 24.88 1.06
N GLU A 150 -8.22 25.96 1.26
CA GLU A 150 -9.68 25.86 1.35
C GLU A 150 -10.36 25.42 0.06
N PRO A 151 -9.99 25.91 -1.15
CA PRO A 151 -10.74 25.59 -2.33
C PRO A 151 -10.59 24.11 -2.72
N PRO A 152 -11.62 23.48 -3.33
CA PRO A 152 -11.65 22.04 -3.56
C PRO A 152 -10.46 21.48 -4.35
N ARG A 153 -9.98 22.24 -5.33
CA ARG A 153 -8.84 21.85 -6.16
C ARG A 153 -7.56 21.77 -5.33
N GLN A 154 -7.29 22.78 -4.51
CA GLN A 154 -6.09 22.83 -3.68
C GLN A 154 -6.09 21.75 -2.60
N ARG A 155 -7.27 21.41 -2.04
CA ARG A 155 -7.43 20.24 -1.16
C ARG A 155 -6.99 18.95 -1.86
N PHE A 156 -7.39 18.77 -3.12
CA PHE A 156 -7.00 17.61 -3.91
C PHE A 156 -5.48 17.61 -4.19
N GLU A 157 -4.95 18.72 -4.68
CA GLU A 157 -3.54 18.86 -5.05
C GLU A 157 -2.61 18.58 -3.86
N VAL A 158 -2.86 19.23 -2.71
CA VAL A 158 -2.03 19.03 -1.51
C VAL A 158 -2.15 17.60 -0.98
N THR A 159 -3.33 17.00 -1.06
CA THR A 159 -3.52 15.60 -0.63
C THR A 159 -2.72 14.65 -1.51
N VAL A 160 -2.73 14.83 -2.84
CA VAL A 160 -1.92 14.03 -3.77
C VAL A 160 -0.43 14.19 -3.46
N GLU A 161 0.04 15.42 -3.32
CA GLU A 161 1.45 15.72 -3.04
C GLU A 161 1.93 15.09 -1.73
N MET A 162 1.17 15.27 -0.64
CA MET A 162 1.53 14.74 0.68
C MET A 162 1.43 13.21 0.74
N LEU A 163 0.42 12.61 0.12
CA LEU A 163 0.30 11.15 0.06
C LEU A 163 1.40 10.54 -0.80
N ALA A 164 1.78 11.17 -1.91
CA ALA A 164 2.86 10.68 -2.76
C ALA A 164 4.19 10.66 -1.99
N GLN A 165 4.50 11.75 -1.30
CA GLN A 165 5.67 11.85 -0.43
C GLN A 165 5.63 10.78 0.69
N HIS A 166 4.51 10.69 1.41
CA HIS A 166 4.36 9.74 2.51
C HIS A 166 4.53 8.28 2.07
N LEU A 167 3.92 7.88 0.95
CA LEU A 167 4.03 6.52 0.42
C LEU A 167 5.47 6.17 0.03
N ASP A 168 6.23 7.12 -0.51
CA ASP A 168 7.65 6.92 -0.84
C ASP A 168 8.52 6.77 0.42
N GLU A 169 8.24 7.54 1.47
CA GLU A 169 8.98 7.50 2.73
C GLU A 169 8.72 6.24 3.58
N LEU A 170 7.60 5.54 3.37
CA LEU A 170 7.32 4.29 4.08
C LEU A 170 8.47 3.28 3.88
N PRO A 171 8.90 2.57 4.93
CA PRO A 171 10.02 1.64 4.83
C PRO A 171 9.69 0.50 3.86
N GLY A 172 10.73 -0.04 3.24
CA GLY A 172 10.64 -1.12 2.26
C GLY A 172 10.93 -2.50 2.84
N ASP A 173 11.01 -2.65 4.17
CA ASP A 173 11.50 -3.88 4.77
C ASP A 173 10.60 -5.07 4.42
N SER A 174 11.22 -6.10 3.82
CA SER A 174 10.63 -7.42 3.65
C SER A 174 11.28 -8.35 4.67
N PHE A 175 10.47 -9.08 5.42
CA PHE A 175 10.96 -10.02 6.43
C PHE A 175 11.33 -11.36 5.77
N GLU A 176 12.41 -11.99 6.24
CA GLU A 176 12.67 -13.40 5.95
C GLU A 176 11.69 -14.29 6.69
N TYR A 177 11.33 -15.42 6.07
CA TYR A 177 10.58 -16.46 6.76
C TYR A 177 11.48 -17.04 7.86
N ASP A 178 11.12 -16.75 9.11
CA ASP A 178 11.80 -17.21 10.32
C ASP A 178 10.99 -18.29 11.08
N GLY A 179 9.89 -18.75 10.47
CA GLY A 179 9.03 -19.79 11.03
C GLY A 179 9.63 -21.20 10.95
N PRO A 180 8.97 -22.19 11.58
CA PRO A 180 9.47 -23.54 11.65
C PRO A 180 9.53 -24.21 10.27
N ASN A 181 10.62 -24.92 10.00
CA ASN A 181 10.75 -25.69 8.79
C ASN A 181 9.98 -27.02 8.94
N LEU A 182 8.86 -27.14 8.23
CA LEU A 182 8.03 -28.35 8.27
C LEU A 182 8.82 -29.64 8.01
N ARG A 183 9.84 -29.63 7.14
CA ARG A 183 10.66 -30.81 6.87
C ARG A 183 11.48 -31.22 8.08
N GLU A 184 12.05 -30.24 8.79
CA GLU A 184 12.82 -30.48 10.01
C GLU A 184 11.90 -30.97 11.14
N GLU A 185 10.70 -30.42 11.27
CA GLU A 185 9.69 -30.88 12.23
C GLU A 185 9.27 -32.33 11.97
N LEU A 186 8.95 -32.67 10.70
CA LEU A 186 8.58 -34.02 10.31
C LEU A 186 9.74 -35.01 10.49
N TRP A 187 10.98 -34.59 10.21
CA TRP A 187 12.16 -35.39 10.47
C TRP A 187 12.35 -35.67 11.97
N ALA A 188 12.20 -34.65 12.81
CA ALA A 188 12.26 -34.80 14.27
C ALA A 188 11.14 -35.70 14.81
N LEU A 189 9.94 -35.64 14.23
CA LEU A 189 8.83 -36.52 14.59
C LEU A 189 9.10 -37.99 14.19
N GLY A 190 9.55 -38.22 12.96
CA GLY A 190 9.80 -39.57 12.44
C GLY A 190 11.00 -40.26 13.10
N SER A 191 12.03 -39.50 13.46
CA SER A 191 13.25 -40.02 14.12
C SER A 191 13.06 -40.38 15.60
N ARG A 192 11.97 -39.95 16.23
CA ARG A 192 11.62 -40.31 17.63
C ARG A 192 10.91 -41.67 17.75
N VAL A 193 10.59 -42.33 16.63
CA VAL A 193 9.98 -43.66 16.65
C VAL A 193 11.07 -44.71 16.87
N ASP A 194 11.40 -44.96 18.14
CA ASP A 194 12.15 -46.16 18.55
C ASP A 194 11.29 -47.40 18.29
N ILE A 195 11.45 -48.02 17.11
CA ILE A 195 10.87 -49.33 16.85
C ILE A 195 11.67 -50.35 17.67
N LYS A 196 11.21 -50.67 18.88
CA LYS A 196 11.66 -51.86 19.61
C LYS A 196 11.20 -53.12 18.85
N ILE A 197 12.03 -53.61 17.94
CA ILE A 197 11.84 -54.93 17.34
C ILE A 197 12.28 -55.97 18.37
N SER A 198 11.33 -56.54 19.12
CA SER A 198 11.58 -57.76 19.90
C SER A 198 11.26 -58.98 19.04
N ALA A 199 12.29 -59.68 18.57
CA ALA A 199 12.15 -60.98 17.91
C ALA A 199 12.23 -62.09 18.95
N THR A 200 11.14 -62.83 19.16
CA THR A 200 11.12 -64.04 19.99
C THR A 200 11.25 -65.25 19.07
N GLY A 201 12.43 -65.86 19.02
CA GLY A 201 12.67 -67.09 18.27
C GLY A 201 12.45 -68.31 19.15
N THR A 202 11.51 -69.19 18.79
CA THR A 202 11.40 -70.53 19.38
C THR A 202 12.31 -71.49 18.64
N VAL A 203 13.33 -72.02 19.34
CA VAL A 203 14.19 -73.09 18.83
C VAL A 203 13.43 -74.41 18.96
N GLY A 204 12.86 -74.88 17.84
CA GLY A 204 12.32 -76.23 17.73
C GLY A 204 13.45 -77.25 17.61
N ALA A 205 13.39 -78.33 18.39
CA ALA A 205 14.38 -79.39 18.41
C ALA A 205 14.58 -80.02 17.02
N VAL A 206 15.84 -80.28 16.68
CA VAL A 206 16.25 -80.95 15.44
C VAL A 206 15.70 -82.38 15.41
N PRO A 207 14.92 -82.79 14.39
CA PRO A 207 14.46 -84.16 14.28
C PRO A 207 15.64 -85.11 13.97
N PRO A 208 15.61 -86.34 14.48
CA PRO A 208 16.74 -87.27 14.35
C PRO A 208 16.92 -87.70 12.89
N LYS A 209 18.18 -87.80 12.47
CA LYS A 209 18.57 -88.29 11.13
C LYS A 209 18.05 -89.71 10.91
N ALA A 210 17.29 -89.91 9.83
CA ALA A 210 16.98 -91.24 9.35
C ALA A 210 18.20 -91.81 8.57
N GLU A 211 18.75 -92.91 9.08
CA GLU A 211 19.73 -93.75 8.38
C GLU A 211 19.05 -94.64 7.33
N GLY A 212 19.64 -94.68 6.13
CA GLY A 212 19.79 -95.88 5.29
C GLY A 212 18.56 -96.52 4.64
N ARG A 213 18.44 -96.39 3.32
CA ARG A 213 18.83 -97.41 2.32
C ARG A 213 18.55 -96.91 0.89
#